data_AF-A0A7K0FPD7-F1
#
_entry.id   AF-A0A7K0FPD7-F1
#
_cell.length_a   1.000
_cell.length_b   1.000
_cell.length_c   1.000
_cell.angle_alpha   90.00
_cell.angle_beta   90.00
_cell.angle_gamma   90.00
#
_symmetry.space_group_name_H-M   'P 1'
#
loop_
_entity.id
_entity.type
_entity.pdbx_description
1 polymer ?
#
loop_
_entity_poly.entity_id
_entity_poly.type
_entity_poly.pdbx_seq_one_letter_code
_entity_poly.pdbx_strand_id
1 'polypeptide(L)'
;MMDSFIEEKIFEKIDFTIAGLEKASYEYCKFINCNFEGLNLFDYKFLDCSFKDCNLSMVKLPQTAFRNIYFDACKLLGLKFEDCNTFGLAFSFTDCNLNHSSFYNLKIKGTKFMNCSLQEVDFSDADLSSAYFTNCNLLKATFSNTNLEKANFSSAYNFNINPEINKLKKAKFSANNLSGLLQQYQIEIV
;
A
#
# COMPACT_ATOMS: atom_id res chain seq x y z
N MET A 1 -9.91 7.94 29.58
CA MET A 1 -8.48 7.63 29.73
C MET A 1 -7.80 8.28 28.55
N MET A 2 -6.84 9.17 28.76
CA MET A 2 -6.21 9.94 27.68
C MET A 2 -5.36 8.97 26.85
N ASP A 3 -5.54 8.94 25.53
CA ASP A 3 -4.71 8.11 24.66
C ASP A 3 -3.24 8.46 24.92
N SER A 4 -2.40 7.44 25.13
CA SER A 4 -0.95 7.62 25.28
C SER A 4 -0.38 8.29 24.04
N PHE A 5 0.59 9.18 24.24
CA PHE A 5 1.21 9.97 23.18
C PHE A 5 2.72 9.76 23.18
N ILE A 6 3.26 9.32 22.05
CA ILE A 6 4.66 8.98 21.87
C ILE A 6 5.19 9.71 20.64
N GLU A 7 6.16 10.60 20.85
CA GLU A 7 6.70 11.46 19.79
C GLU A 7 8.22 11.31 19.65
N GLU A 8 8.72 11.43 18.42
CA GLU A 8 10.15 11.52 18.08
C GLU A 8 11.03 10.33 18.55
N LYS A 9 10.42 9.17 18.81
CA LYS A 9 11.17 7.97 19.24
C LYS A 9 11.68 7.14 18.06
N ILE A 10 12.84 6.52 18.28
CA ILE A 10 13.39 5.49 17.40
C ILE A 10 13.28 4.14 18.11
N PHE A 11 12.59 3.20 17.48
CA PHE A 11 12.50 1.81 17.88
C PHE A 11 13.34 0.99 16.91
N GLU A 12 14.37 0.30 17.40
CA GLU A 12 15.29 -0.46 16.55
C GLU A 12 15.41 -1.92 17.01
N LYS A 13 15.27 -2.87 16.08
CA LYS A 13 15.47 -4.31 16.30
C LYS A 13 14.58 -4.90 17.40
N ILE A 14 13.36 -4.39 17.51
CA ILE A 14 12.39 -4.85 18.52
C ILE A 14 11.44 -5.86 17.88
N ASP A 15 11.26 -7.00 18.52
CA ASP A 15 10.18 -7.92 18.22
C ASP A 15 8.95 -7.59 19.08
N PHE A 16 8.00 -6.87 18.50
CA PHE A 16 6.76 -6.47 19.19
C PHE A 16 5.77 -7.63 19.32
N THR A 17 5.99 -8.77 18.67
CA THR A 17 5.21 -10.00 18.93
C THR A 17 5.51 -10.59 20.32
N ILE A 18 6.69 -10.25 20.88
CA ILE A 18 7.14 -10.69 22.20
C ILE A 18 7.07 -9.54 23.21
N ALA A 19 7.65 -8.38 22.85
CA ALA A 19 7.75 -7.24 23.77
C ALA A 19 6.40 -6.55 24.01
N GLY A 20 5.46 -6.69 23.07
CA GLY A 20 4.24 -5.91 23.01
C GLY A 20 4.50 -4.46 22.58
N LEU A 21 3.54 -3.89 21.84
CA LEU A 21 3.55 -2.47 21.48
C LEU A 21 2.46 -1.76 22.30
N GLU A 22 2.81 -0.71 23.02
CA GLU A 22 1.84 0.10 23.76
C GLU A 22 0.79 0.71 22.81
N LYS A 23 -0.50 0.65 23.14
CA LYS A 23 -1.52 1.33 22.34
C LYS A 23 -1.43 2.84 22.57
N ALA A 24 -1.02 3.58 21.54
CA ALA A 24 -0.75 5.01 21.61
C ALA A 24 -0.95 5.72 20.25
N SER A 25 -0.91 7.05 20.29
CA SER A 25 -0.61 7.89 19.14
C SER A 25 0.90 8.06 19.01
N TYR A 26 1.44 7.62 17.89
CA TYR A 26 2.84 7.73 17.52
C TYR A 26 3.01 8.87 16.51
N GLU A 27 3.82 9.87 16.85
CA GLU A 27 4.11 11.01 15.98
C GLU A 27 5.61 11.12 15.71
N TYR A 28 6.01 11.34 14.45
CA TYR A 28 7.42 11.46 14.05
C TYR A 28 8.34 10.31 14.50
N CYS A 29 7.76 9.14 14.77
CA CYS A 29 8.48 7.96 15.25
C CYS A 29 9.07 7.17 14.08
N LYS A 30 10.18 6.49 14.34
CA LYS A 30 10.85 5.61 13.39
C LYS A 30 10.90 4.20 13.94
N PHE A 31 10.42 3.24 13.17
CA PHE A 31 10.53 1.82 13.46
C PHE A 31 11.51 1.21 12.46
N ILE A 32 12.60 0.62 12.95
CA ILE A 32 13.72 0.14 12.14
C ILE A 32 13.99 -1.32 12.51
N ASN A 33 14.00 -2.22 11.53
CA ASN A 33 14.24 -3.66 11.77
C ASN A 33 13.30 -4.26 12.83
N CYS A 34 12.05 -3.80 12.91
CA CYS A 34 11.09 -4.25 13.92
C CYS A 34 10.14 -5.32 13.38
N ASN A 35 9.69 -6.22 14.24
CA ASN A 35 8.70 -7.24 13.91
C ASN A 35 7.35 -6.92 14.54
N PHE A 36 6.31 -6.81 13.70
CA PHE A 36 4.91 -6.59 14.06
C PHE A 36 4.03 -7.73 13.55
N GLU A 37 4.59 -8.84 13.07
CA GLU A 37 3.84 -9.89 12.40
C GLU A 37 2.61 -10.35 13.21
N GLY A 38 1.45 -10.34 12.56
CA GLY A 38 0.19 -10.81 13.16
C GLY A 38 -0.38 -9.94 14.29
N LEU A 39 0.24 -8.80 14.63
CA LEU A 39 -0.29 -7.90 15.65
C LEU A 39 -1.68 -7.38 15.29
N ASN A 40 -2.46 -7.08 16.31
CA ASN A 40 -3.70 -6.32 16.15
C ASN A 40 -3.46 -4.87 16.55
N LEU A 41 -3.44 -3.98 15.56
CA LEU A 41 -3.22 -2.54 15.77
C LEU A 41 -4.54 -1.77 15.87
N PHE A 42 -5.58 -2.39 16.44
CA PHE A 42 -6.90 -1.79 16.58
C PHE A 42 -6.82 -0.40 17.21
N ASP A 43 -7.19 0.62 16.43
CA ASP A 43 -7.26 2.02 16.86
C ASP A 43 -5.92 2.58 17.38
N TYR A 44 -4.79 2.05 16.89
CA TYR A 44 -3.48 2.71 16.97
C TYR A 44 -3.44 3.88 16.00
N LYS A 45 -2.66 4.92 16.33
CA LYS A 45 -2.51 6.09 15.47
C LYS A 45 -1.03 6.29 15.14
N PHE A 46 -0.72 6.42 13.87
CA PHE A 46 0.60 6.78 13.39
C PHE A 46 0.46 8.04 12.52
N LEU A 47 1.23 9.07 12.86
CA LEU A 47 1.29 10.33 12.14
C LEU A 47 2.76 10.66 11.84
N ASP A 48 3.05 10.95 10.58
CA ASP A 48 4.39 11.35 10.12
C ASP A 48 5.51 10.36 10.56
N CYS A 49 5.15 9.08 10.66
CA CYS A 49 6.07 8.01 11.08
C CYS A 49 6.68 7.27 9.88
N SER A 50 7.82 6.63 10.11
CA SER A 50 8.42 5.72 9.14
C SER A 50 8.64 4.31 9.69
N PHE A 51 8.45 3.33 8.81
CA PHE A 51 8.77 1.93 9.03
C PHE A 51 9.83 1.53 8.01
N LYS A 52 10.97 1.06 8.50
CA LYS A 52 12.11 0.66 7.67
C LYS A 52 12.55 -0.76 8.03
N ASP A 53 12.73 -1.60 7.02
CA ASP A 53 13.16 -2.99 7.20
C ASP A 53 12.27 -3.78 8.18
N CYS A 54 10.99 -3.42 8.28
CA CYS A 54 10.05 -4.00 9.24
C CYS A 54 9.24 -5.14 8.63
N ASN A 55 8.85 -6.10 9.47
CA ASN A 55 7.85 -7.12 9.12
C ASN A 55 6.51 -6.74 9.74
N LEU A 56 5.52 -6.38 8.92
CA LEU A 56 4.13 -6.13 9.33
C LEU A 56 3.17 -7.14 8.70
N SER A 57 3.67 -8.28 8.20
CA SER A 57 2.84 -9.29 7.55
C SER A 57 1.69 -9.72 8.45
N MET A 58 0.49 -9.87 7.86
CA MET A 58 -0.72 -10.33 8.54
C MET A 58 -1.18 -9.45 9.73
N VAL A 59 -0.66 -8.22 9.86
CA VAL A 59 -1.16 -7.27 10.85
C VAL A 59 -2.63 -6.95 10.58
N LYS A 60 -3.43 -6.90 11.65
CA LYS A 60 -4.82 -6.45 11.59
C LYS A 60 -4.86 -4.94 11.83
N LEU A 61 -5.52 -4.23 10.93
CA LEU A 61 -5.58 -2.76 10.91
C LEU A 61 -6.95 -2.12 11.22
N PRO A 62 -7.90 -2.76 11.93
CA PRO A 62 -9.21 -2.17 12.12
C PRO A 62 -9.10 -0.84 12.87
N GLN A 63 -9.62 0.24 12.30
CA GLN A 63 -9.56 1.60 12.87
C GLN A 63 -8.14 2.17 13.06
N THR A 64 -7.08 1.50 12.61
CA THR A 64 -5.72 2.06 12.66
C THR A 64 -5.64 3.31 11.79
N ALA A 65 -5.11 4.41 12.32
CA ALA A 65 -4.93 5.63 11.55
C ALA A 65 -3.50 5.71 11.02
N PHE A 66 -3.36 5.78 9.69
CA PHE A 66 -2.09 6.05 9.02
C PHE A 66 -2.14 7.40 8.31
N ARG A 67 -1.44 8.39 8.86
CA ARG A 67 -1.37 9.74 8.29
C ARG A 67 0.08 10.05 7.95
N ASN A 68 0.36 10.29 6.67
CA ASN A 68 1.70 10.57 6.13
C ASN A 68 2.76 9.51 6.49
N ILE A 69 2.44 8.23 6.27
CA ILE A 69 3.34 7.13 6.63
C ILE A 69 4.29 6.78 5.49
N TYR A 70 5.55 6.52 5.85
CA TYR A 70 6.56 6.03 4.91
C TYR A 70 6.96 4.60 5.24
N PHE A 71 6.69 3.66 4.34
CA PHE A 71 7.18 2.29 4.41
C PHE A 71 8.37 2.11 3.45
N ASP A 72 9.49 1.63 3.99
CA ASP A 72 10.76 1.42 3.28
C ASP A 72 11.24 -0.01 3.52
N ALA A 73 11.48 -0.78 2.47
CA ALA A 73 11.98 -2.15 2.57
C ALA A 73 11.15 -3.07 3.51
N CYS A 74 9.83 -2.84 3.61
CA CYS A 74 8.97 -3.57 4.53
C CYS A 74 8.29 -4.80 3.91
N LYS A 75 8.04 -5.82 4.74
CA LYS A 75 7.13 -6.93 4.41
C LYS A 75 5.73 -6.58 4.93
N LEU A 76 4.78 -6.47 4.01
CA LEU A 76 3.42 -6.01 4.23
C LEU A 76 2.44 -7.03 3.62
N LEU A 77 2.66 -8.32 3.86
CA LEU A 77 1.88 -9.39 3.21
C LEU A 77 0.47 -9.48 3.80
N GLY A 78 -0.54 -9.52 2.93
CA GLY A 78 -1.93 -9.81 3.34
C GLY A 78 -2.61 -8.73 4.17
N LEU A 79 -2.17 -7.47 4.09
CA LEU A 79 -2.78 -6.37 4.85
C LEU A 79 -4.10 -5.94 4.20
N LYS A 80 -5.11 -5.67 5.03
CA LYS A 80 -6.38 -5.09 4.60
C LYS A 80 -6.41 -3.62 4.95
N PHE A 81 -5.96 -2.76 4.03
CA PHE A 81 -5.92 -1.31 4.29
C PHE A 81 -7.32 -0.70 4.33
N GLU A 82 -8.32 -1.34 3.75
CA GLU A 82 -9.73 -0.94 3.80
C GLU A 82 -10.33 -0.95 5.22
N ASP A 83 -9.71 -1.71 6.14
CA ASP A 83 -10.13 -1.76 7.54
C ASP A 83 -9.60 -0.54 8.35
N CYS A 84 -8.67 0.24 7.78
CA CYS A 84 -8.07 1.39 8.44
C CYS A 84 -9.06 2.53 8.65
N ASN A 85 -8.70 3.44 9.55
CA ASN A 85 -9.34 4.75 9.61
C ASN A 85 -9.00 5.56 8.34
N THR A 86 -10.02 5.87 7.54
CA THR A 86 -9.86 6.55 6.25
C THR A 86 -9.65 8.07 6.38
N PHE A 87 -9.86 8.66 7.56
CA PHE A 87 -9.68 10.09 7.78
C PHE A 87 -8.21 10.49 7.77
N GLY A 88 -7.81 11.23 6.73
CA GLY A 88 -6.42 11.65 6.52
C GLY A 88 -5.50 10.51 6.09
N LEU A 89 -6.06 9.41 5.60
CA LEU A 89 -5.29 8.23 5.19
C LEU A 89 -4.27 8.60 4.09
N ALA A 90 -2.99 8.48 4.43
CA ALA A 90 -1.90 8.78 3.50
C ALA A 90 -0.67 7.95 3.83
N PHE A 91 -0.13 7.28 2.82
CA PHE A 91 1.07 6.46 2.93
C PHE A 91 1.81 6.38 1.60
N SER A 92 3.06 5.94 1.66
CA SER A 92 3.85 5.59 0.49
C SER A 92 4.75 4.40 0.77
N PHE A 93 5.12 3.69 -0.29
CA PHE A 93 5.85 2.43 -0.22
C PHE A 93 7.04 2.47 -1.18
N THR A 94 8.21 2.16 -0.64
CA THR A 94 9.46 2.00 -1.40
C THR A 94 10.07 0.64 -1.06
N ASP A 95 10.46 -0.12 -2.08
CA ASP A 95 11.11 -1.43 -1.94
C ASP A 95 10.31 -2.43 -1.06
N CYS A 96 8.98 -2.29 -1.02
CA CYS A 96 8.10 -3.08 -0.16
C CYS A 96 7.52 -4.31 -0.88
N ASN A 97 7.19 -5.33 -0.10
CA ASN A 97 6.39 -6.46 -0.55
C ASN A 97 4.98 -6.38 0.05
N LEU A 98 3.98 -6.05 -0.77
CA LEU A 98 2.58 -5.96 -0.36
C LEU A 98 1.72 -7.10 -0.94
N ASN A 99 2.31 -8.21 -1.37
CA ASN A 99 1.56 -9.29 -2.01
C ASN A 99 0.35 -9.73 -1.17
N HIS A 100 -0.76 -10.03 -1.87
CA HIS A 100 -2.04 -10.43 -1.28
C HIS A 100 -2.72 -9.38 -0.38
N SER A 101 -2.23 -8.14 -0.35
CA SER A 101 -2.90 -7.04 0.36
C SER A 101 -4.13 -6.54 -0.39
N SER A 102 -4.96 -5.76 0.30
CA SER A 102 -6.15 -5.14 -0.25
C SER A 102 -6.16 -3.64 0.05
N PHE A 103 -6.56 -2.88 -0.96
CA PHE A 103 -6.87 -1.46 -0.90
C PHE A 103 -8.32 -1.21 -1.37
N TYR A 104 -9.19 -2.21 -1.18
CA TYR A 104 -10.56 -2.20 -1.64
C TYR A 104 -11.31 -0.91 -1.24
N ASN A 105 -11.96 -0.24 -2.20
CA ASN A 105 -12.81 0.93 -1.96
C ASN A 105 -12.12 2.11 -1.24
N LEU A 106 -10.79 2.20 -1.29
CA LEU A 106 -10.03 3.28 -0.67
C LEU A 106 -9.84 4.48 -1.58
N LYS A 107 -9.83 5.69 -0.99
CA LYS A 107 -9.48 6.93 -1.68
C LYS A 107 -8.05 7.34 -1.37
N ILE A 108 -7.11 6.83 -2.16
CA ILE A 108 -5.66 6.95 -1.95
C ILE A 108 -4.98 7.58 -3.18
N LYS A 109 -5.40 8.81 -3.47
CA LYS A 109 -4.95 9.60 -4.62
C LYS A 109 -3.47 9.94 -4.49
N GLY A 110 -2.73 9.84 -5.58
CA GLY A 110 -1.32 10.25 -5.61
C GLY A 110 -0.37 9.33 -4.85
N THR A 111 -0.84 8.20 -4.30
CA THR A 111 0.00 7.23 -3.58
C THR A 111 1.17 6.77 -4.43
N LYS A 112 2.34 6.68 -3.81
CA LYS A 112 3.57 6.25 -4.45
C LYS A 112 3.88 4.80 -4.05
N PHE A 113 3.90 3.93 -5.04
CA PHE A 113 4.46 2.59 -4.97
C PHE A 113 5.73 2.60 -5.84
N MET A 114 6.89 2.37 -5.23
CA MET A 114 8.17 2.36 -5.93
C MET A 114 8.90 1.06 -5.65
N ASN A 115 9.31 0.35 -6.70
CA ASN A 115 10.00 -0.94 -6.62
C ASN A 115 9.28 -1.99 -5.76
N CYS A 116 7.93 -1.95 -5.75
CA CYS A 116 7.14 -2.80 -4.89
C CYS A 116 6.71 -4.11 -5.59
N SER A 117 6.60 -5.18 -4.80
CA SER A 117 5.81 -6.35 -5.19
C SER A 117 4.34 -6.12 -4.79
N LEU A 118 3.45 -6.11 -5.77
CA LEU A 118 2.01 -5.89 -5.62
C LEU A 118 1.23 -7.07 -6.22
N GLN A 119 1.76 -8.28 -6.08
CA GLN A 119 1.18 -9.47 -6.70
C GLN A 119 -0.10 -9.86 -5.96
N GLU A 120 -1.15 -10.18 -6.72
CA GLU A 120 -2.45 -10.58 -6.17
C GLU A 120 -3.04 -9.52 -5.20
N VAL A 121 -2.69 -8.25 -5.38
CA VAL A 121 -3.27 -7.13 -4.61
C VAL A 121 -4.63 -6.74 -5.17
N ASP A 122 -5.59 -6.47 -4.29
CA ASP A 122 -6.91 -5.97 -4.68
C ASP A 122 -6.96 -4.43 -4.65
N PHE A 123 -7.17 -3.80 -5.80
CA PHE A 123 -7.40 -2.36 -5.96
C PHE A 123 -8.84 -2.05 -6.42
N SER A 124 -9.77 -3.00 -6.29
CA SER A 124 -11.15 -2.82 -6.75
C SER A 124 -11.86 -1.67 -6.02
N ASP A 125 -12.67 -0.92 -6.76
CA ASP A 125 -13.40 0.27 -6.32
C ASP A 125 -12.52 1.41 -5.75
N ALA A 126 -11.19 1.30 -5.80
CA ALA A 126 -10.29 2.30 -5.25
C ALA A 126 -10.19 3.56 -6.14
N ASP A 127 -9.94 4.71 -5.51
CA ASP A 127 -9.50 5.93 -6.18
C ASP A 127 -7.99 6.10 -6.05
N LEU A 128 -7.30 5.67 -7.10
CA LEU A 128 -5.86 5.73 -7.30
C LEU A 128 -5.48 6.82 -8.31
N SER A 129 -6.33 7.83 -8.49
CA SER A 129 -6.03 8.90 -9.44
C SER A 129 -4.70 9.58 -9.09
N SER A 130 -3.87 9.79 -10.11
CA SER A 130 -2.49 10.31 -10.01
C SER A 130 -1.49 9.45 -9.22
N ALA A 131 -1.82 8.19 -8.88
CA ALA A 131 -0.89 7.27 -8.22
C ALA A 131 0.32 6.92 -9.10
N TYR A 132 1.42 6.51 -8.48
CA TYR A 132 2.66 6.11 -9.16
C TYR A 132 2.94 4.64 -8.88
N PHE A 133 3.09 3.84 -9.93
CA PHE A 133 3.50 2.44 -9.89
C PHE A 133 4.87 2.28 -10.55
N THR A 134 5.90 2.87 -9.94
CA THR A 134 7.26 2.87 -10.50
C THR A 134 7.92 1.52 -10.26
N ASN A 135 8.30 0.80 -11.32
CA ASN A 135 9.00 -0.49 -11.25
C ASN A 135 8.26 -1.55 -10.41
N CYS A 136 6.92 -1.52 -10.42
CA CYS A 136 6.11 -2.43 -9.60
C CYS A 136 5.69 -3.69 -10.37
N ASN A 137 5.77 -4.84 -9.70
CA ASN A 137 5.21 -6.10 -10.19
C ASN A 137 3.73 -6.19 -9.81
N LEU A 138 2.84 -6.14 -10.79
CA LEU A 138 1.38 -6.18 -10.60
C LEU A 138 0.77 -7.52 -11.05
N LEU A 139 1.55 -8.60 -11.02
CA LEU A 139 1.09 -9.93 -11.44
C LEU A 139 -0.20 -10.30 -10.69
N LYS A 140 -1.28 -10.52 -11.45
CA LYS A 140 -2.63 -10.84 -10.94
C LYS A 140 -3.20 -9.81 -9.96
N ALA A 141 -2.69 -8.57 -9.93
CA ALA A 141 -3.37 -7.50 -9.22
C ALA A 141 -4.76 -7.26 -9.84
N THR A 142 -5.76 -7.03 -9.01
CA THR A 142 -7.14 -6.82 -9.45
C THR A 142 -7.45 -5.34 -9.56
N PHE A 143 -7.88 -4.91 -10.74
CA PHE A 143 -8.39 -3.57 -11.01
C PHE A 143 -9.79 -3.68 -11.60
N SER A 144 -10.81 -3.39 -10.78
CA SER A 144 -12.22 -3.42 -11.16
C SER A 144 -12.91 -2.18 -10.63
N ASN A 145 -13.58 -1.42 -11.50
CA ASN A 145 -14.18 -0.12 -11.16
C ASN A 145 -13.19 0.88 -10.53
N THR A 146 -11.89 0.73 -10.80
CA THR A 146 -10.84 1.54 -10.19
C THR A 146 -10.69 2.87 -10.94
N ASN A 147 -10.59 3.97 -10.20
CA ASN A 147 -10.20 5.25 -10.78
C ASN A 147 -8.67 5.34 -10.89
N LEU A 148 -8.16 5.25 -12.12
CA LEU A 148 -6.75 5.29 -12.46
C LEU A 148 -6.40 6.54 -13.28
N GLU A 149 -7.26 7.57 -13.27
CA GLU A 149 -7.01 8.80 -14.03
C GLU A 149 -5.67 9.42 -13.63
N LYS A 150 -4.84 9.74 -14.63
CA LYS A 150 -3.48 10.31 -14.45
C LYS A 150 -2.50 9.40 -13.69
N ALA A 151 -2.85 8.16 -13.36
CA ALA A 151 -1.92 7.24 -12.73
C ALA A 151 -0.75 6.92 -13.68
N ASN A 152 0.42 6.66 -13.11
CA ASN A 152 1.63 6.37 -13.88
C ASN A 152 2.04 4.90 -13.74
N PHE A 153 1.88 4.15 -14.82
CA PHE A 153 2.30 2.76 -14.98
C PHE A 153 3.49 2.62 -15.95
N SER A 154 4.19 3.70 -16.31
CA SER A 154 5.19 3.67 -17.39
C SER A 154 6.30 2.65 -17.21
N SER A 155 6.66 2.30 -15.96
CA SER A 155 7.62 1.24 -15.64
C SER A 155 7.02 0.06 -14.86
N ALA A 156 5.70 0.02 -14.69
CA ALA A 156 5.03 -1.13 -14.10
C ALA A 156 4.99 -2.31 -15.09
N TYR A 157 4.91 -3.53 -14.57
CA TYR A 157 4.89 -4.75 -15.37
C TYR A 157 3.94 -5.80 -14.77
N ASN A 158 3.56 -6.79 -15.59
CA ASN A 158 2.64 -7.88 -15.25
C ASN A 158 1.21 -7.48 -14.85
N PHE A 159 0.81 -6.22 -15.04
CA PHE A 159 -0.58 -5.82 -14.80
C PHE A 159 -1.49 -6.32 -15.92
N ASN A 160 -2.76 -6.54 -15.55
CA ASN A 160 -3.87 -6.70 -16.48
C ASN A 160 -4.96 -5.72 -16.07
N ILE A 161 -5.15 -4.66 -16.85
CA ILE A 161 -6.13 -3.61 -16.55
C ILE A 161 -7.09 -3.53 -17.72
N ASN A 162 -8.35 -3.91 -17.49
CA ASN A 162 -9.41 -3.75 -18.48
C ASN A 162 -9.80 -2.27 -18.60
N PRO A 163 -9.58 -1.59 -19.75
CA PRO A 163 -9.93 -0.19 -19.95
C PRO A 163 -11.44 0.11 -19.93
N GLU A 164 -12.29 -0.89 -20.17
CA GLU A 164 -13.75 -0.72 -20.28
C GLU A 164 -14.42 -0.55 -18.90
N ILE A 165 -13.82 -1.11 -17.86
CA ILE A 165 -14.36 -1.09 -16.49
C ILE A 165 -13.56 -0.19 -15.53
N ASN A 166 -12.46 0.41 -16.00
CA ASN A 166 -11.60 1.28 -15.20
C ASN A 166 -11.47 2.67 -15.82
N LYS A 167 -11.31 3.71 -14.99
CA LYS A 167 -11.14 5.08 -15.51
C LYS A 167 -9.67 5.35 -15.79
N LEU A 168 -9.29 5.45 -17.07
CA LEU A 168 -7.88 5.60 -17.48
C LEU A 168 -7.52 6.95 -18.10
N LYS A 169 -8.37 7.97 -17.98
CA LYS A 169 -8.13 9.27 -18.61
C LYS A 169 -6.78 9.85 -18.18
N LYS A 170 -5.91 10.11 -19.16
CA LYS A 170 -4.53 10.62 -18.97
C LYS A 170 -3.61 9.70 -18.15
N ALA A 171 -3.98 8.44 -17.90
CA ALA A 171 -3.06 7.46 -17.34
C ALA A 171 -1.87 7.26 -18.28
N LYS A 172 -0.68 7.00 -17.73
CA LYS A 172 0.57 6.89 -18.48
C LYS A 172 1.02 5.44 -18.52
N PHE A 173 1.30 4.95 -19.72
CA PHE A 173 1.83 3.62 -20.02
C PHE A 173 3.03 3.77 -20.94
N SER A 174 3.91 2.76 -20.99
CA SER A 174 4.98 2.69 -21.99
C SER A 174 4.56 1.80 -23.14
N ALA A 175 5.16 1.98 -24.32
CA ALA A 175 4.89 1.11 -25.47
C ALA A 175 5.09 -0.39 -25.13
N ASN A 176 6.09 -0.68 -24.30
CA ASN A 176 6.46 -2.04 -23.92
C ASN A 176 5.46 -2.73 -22.99
N ASN A 177 4.59 -1.98 -22.30
CA ASN A 177 3.63 -2.56 -21.36
C ASN A 177 2.16 -2.39 -21.78
N LEU A 178 1.90 -1.92 -23.01
CA LEU A 178 0.55 -1.80 -23.54
C LEU A 178 -0.19 -3.14 -23.60
N SER A 179 0.53 -4.27 -23.72
CA SER A 179 -0.07 -5.61 -23.69
C SER A 179 -0.93 -5.87 -22.45
N GLY A 180 -0.58 -5.27 -21.31
CA GLY A 180 -1.36 -5.36 -20.08
C GLY A 180 -2.74 -4.67 -20.14
N LEU A 181 -3.01 -3.85 -21.17
CA LEU A 181 -4.33 -3.26 -21.43
C LEU A 181 -5.17 -4.06 -22.43
N LEU A 182 -4.54 -5.03 -23.10
CA LEU A 182 -5.10 -5.69 -24.27
C LEU A 182 -5.52 -7.14 -23.99
N GLN A 183 -5.08 -7.70 -22.87
CA GLN A 183 -5.28 -9.12 -22.54
C GLN A 183 -6.76 -9.55 -22.52
N GLN A 184 -7.66 -8.67 -22.08
CA GLN A 184 -9.12 -8.89 -22.12
C GLN A 184 -9.64 -9.26 -23.52
N TYR A 185 -9.05 -8.70 -24.57
CA TYR A 185 -9.52 -8.91 -25.95
C TYR A 185 -9.01 -10.22 -26.56
N GLN A 186 -8.17 -10.98 -25.84
CA GLN A 186 -7.58 -12.25 -26.30
C GLN A 186 -6.87 -12.14 -27.66
N ILE A 187 -6.28 -10.97 -27.92
CA ILE A 187 -5.52 -10.71 -29.14
C ILE A 187 -4.07 -11.19 -28.99
N GLU A 188 -3.54 -11.76 -30.06
CA GLU A 188 -2.13 -12.15 -30.15
C GLU A 188 -1.27 -10.91 -30.43
N ILE A 189 -0.24 -10.70 -29.61
CA ILE A 189 0.72 -9.61 -29.76
C ILE A 189 2.01 -10.21 -30.31
N VAL A 190 2.40 -9.79 -31.50
CA VAL A 190 3.60 -10.26 -32.24
C VAL A 190 4.77 -9.29 -32.11
#